data_AF-A0A6P6FHE3-F1
#
_entry.id   AF-A0A6P6FHE3-F1
#
_cell.length_a   1.000
_cell.length_b   1.000
_cell.length_c   1.000
_cell.angle_alpha   90.00
_cell.angle_beta   90.00
_cell.angle_gamma   90.00
#
_symmetry.space_group_name_H-M   'P 1'
#
loop_
_entity.id
_entity.type
_entity.pdbx_description
1 polymer ?
#
loop_
_entity_poly.entity_id
_entity_poly.type
_entity_poly.pdbx_seq_one_letter_code
_entity_poly.pdbx_strand_id
1 'polypeptide(L)'
;MVCYADDTLVLAGGRWWNEAVNLTGAAVACVIRVIQRLGLSASPAKSEALWFFDHHRRGTSPPGLFVYINGKEVPVRYQLKYLALTPSYFELLVPKVTAAANPLCGLLPNIVGAGDGFRRLYEGVVRS
;
A
#
# COMPACT_ATOMS: atom_id res chain seq x y z
N MET A 1 -1.72 3.55 5.92
CA MET A 1 -0.37 3.25 6.44
C MET A 1 -0.45 1.90 7.10
N VAL A 2 0.46 0.99 6.78
CA VAL A 2 0.57 -0.32 7.43
C VAL A 2 1.97 -0.40 8.02
N CYS A 3 2.08 -0.79 9.30
CA CYS A 3 3.35 -0.98 9.96
C CYS A 3 3.49 -2.46 10.33
N TYR A 4 4.65 -3.03 10.06
CA TYR A 4 4.99 -4.38 10.49
C TYR A 4 6.45 -4.40 10.89
N ALA A 5 6.74 -4.77 12.14
CA ALA A 5 8.08 -4.64 12.72
C ALA A 5 8.66 -3.23 12.50
N ASP A 6 9.78 -3.12 11.80
CA ASP A 6 10.43 -1.86 11.42
C ASP A 6 9.99 -1.30 10.05
N ASP A 7 9.24 -2.07 9.28
CA ASP A 7 8.77 -1.67 7.96
C ASP A 7 7.47 -0.87 8.03
N THR A 8 7.42 0.21 7.24
CA THR A 8 6.23 1.06 7.11
C THR A 8 5.86 1.22 5.64
N LEU A 9 4.67 0.74 5.28
CA LEU A 9 4.07 0.93 3.97
C LEU A 9 3.12 2.15 3.99
N VAL A 10 3.41 3.13 3.13
CA VAL A 10 2.56 4.31 2.91
C VAL A 10 1.91 4.20 1.54
N LEU A 11 0.58 4.27 1.51
CA LEU A 11 -0.20 4.26 0.27
C LEU A 11 -0.93 5.59 0.15
N ALA A 12 -0.79 6.23 -1.00
CA ALA A 12 -1.50 7.44 -1.36
C ALA A 12 -1.93 7.34 -2.82
N GLY A 13 -3.12 7.83 -3.14
CA GLY A 13 -3.68 7.79 -4.47
C GLY A 13 -4.44 9.08 -4.76
N GLY A 14 -4.40 9.51 -6.02
CA GLY A 14 -5.15 10.64 -6.54
C GLY A 14 -5.71 10.28 -7.91
N ARG A 15 -6.69 11.03 -8.42
CA ARG A 15 -7.25 10.80 -9.76
C ARG A 15 -6.28 11.19 -10.86
N TRP A 16 -5.49 12.23 -10.60
CA TRP A 16 -4.50 12.77 -11.53
C TRP A 16 -3.07 12.49 -11.04
N TRP A 17 -2.10 12.49 -11.96
CA TRP A 17 -0.69 12.26 -11.61
C TRP A 17 -0.16 13.27 -10.60
N ASN A 18 -0.36 14.57 -10.85
CA ASN A 18 0.10 15.63 -9.94
C ASN A 18 -0.55 15.54 -8.56
N GLU A 19 -1.84 15.22 -8.53
CA GLU A 19 -2.58 15.00 -7.28
C GLU A 19 -2.00 13.83 -6.49
N ALA A 20 -1.76 12.69 -7.17
CA ALA A 20 -1.16 11.52 -6.54
C ALA A 20 0.25 11.80 -6.01
N VAL A 21 1.10 12.54 -6.76
CA VAL A 21 2.44 12.96 -6.31
C VAL A 21 2.34 13.83 -5.06
N ASN A 22 1.50 14.87 -5.08
CA ASN A 22 1.36 15.79 -3.97
C ASN A 22 0.84 15.09 -2.70
N LEU A 23 -0.18 14.23 -2.85
CA LEU A 23 -0.71 13.45 -1.74
C LEU A 23 0.31 12.46 -1.18
N THR A 24 1.09 11.80 -2.06
CA THR A 24 2.17 10.90 -1.64
C THR A 24 3.24 11.65 -0.88
N GLY A 25 3.69 12.80 -1.39
CA GLY A 25 4.69 13.64 -0.72
C GLY A 25 4.22 14.10 0.67
N ALA A 26 2.97 14.58 0.77
CA ALA A 26 2.38 14.98 2.05
C ALA A 26 2.26 13.81 3.04
N ALA A 27 1.80 12.64 2.58
CA ALA A 27 1.65 11.45 3.40
C ALA A 27 3.00 10.95 3.93
N VAL A 28 4.02 10.88 3.06
CA VAL A 28 5.37 10.48 3.45
C VAL A 28 5.99 11.49 4.42
N ALA A 29 5.85 12.80 4.16
CA ALA A 29 6.34 13.83 5.08
C ALA A 29 5.70 13.72 6.48
N CYS A 30 4.41 13.42 6.56
CA CYS A 30 3.71 13.20 7.83
C CYS A 30 4.29 12.00 8.58
N VAL A 31 4.45 10.86 7.89
CA VAL A 31 5.00 9.63 8.47
C VAL A 31 6.43 9.83 8.96
N ILE A 32 7.28 10.44 8.13
CA ILE A 32 8.67 10.73 8.50
C ILE A 32 8.75 11.64 9.72
N ARG A 33 7.85 12.63 9.83
CA ARG A 33 7.79 13.50 11.03
C ARG A 33 7.42 12.72 12.29
N VAL A 34 6.52 11.75 12.19
CA VAL A 34 6.16 10.89 13.33
C VAL A 34 7.35 10.01 13.73
N ILE A 35 8.02 9.37 12.76
CA ILE A 35 9.21 8.55 12.99
C ILE A 35 10.31 9.36 13.70
N GLN A 36 10.58 10.58 13.22
CA GLN A 36 11.57 11.48 13.82
C GLN A 36 11.20 11.91 15.25
N ARG A 37 9.91 12.13 15.54
CA ARG A 37 9.44 12.45 16.89
C ARG A 37 9.63 11.30 17.89
N LEU A 38 9.74 10.06 17.40
CA LEU A 38 10.06 8.89 18.20
C LEU A 38 11.58 8.71 18.39
N GLY A 39 12.41 9.64 17.91
CA GLY A 39 13.87 9.52 17.93
C GLY A 39 14.43 8.53 16.90
N LEU A 40 13.60 8.11 15.94
CA LEU A 40 13.97 7.18 14.88
C LEU A 40 14.20 7.90 13.55
N SER A 41 14.79 7.20 12.58
CA SER A 41 14.99 7.73 11.24
C SER A 41 14.79 6.64 10.19
N ALA A 42 14.03 6.95 9.14
CA ALA A 42 13.89 6.08 7.98
C ALA A 42 15.13 6.22 7.07
N SER A 43 15.68 5.10 6.60
CA SER A 43 16.82 5.10 5.68
C SER A 43 16.36 5.28 4.23
N PRO A 44 16.67 6.39 3.55
CA PRO A 44 16.27 6.58 2.15
C PRO A 44 16.89 5.55 1.21
N ALA A 45 18.07 5.01 1.56
CA ALA A 45 18.76 3.99 0.78
C ALA A 45 18.10 2.60 0.87
N LYS A 46 17.28 2.37 1.90
CA LYS A 46 16.49 1.13 2.08
C LYS A 46 15.04 1.30 1.66
N SER A 47 14.57 2.55 1.53
CA SER A 47 13.20 2.84 1.11
C SER A 47 13.03 2.63 -0.39
N GLU A 48 11.89 2.06 -0.76
CA GLU A 48 11.50 1.84 -2.15
C GLU A 48 10.13 2.46 -2.40
N ALA A 49 9.91 2.94 -3.62
CA ALA A 49 8.65 3.51 -4.05
C ALA A 49 8.20 2.86 -5.36
N LEU A 50 6.90 2.62 -5.48
CA LEU A 50 6.26 2.04 -6.65
C LEU A 50 4.91 2.72 -6.85
N TRP A 51 4.51 2.87 -8.11
CA TRP A 51 3.17 3.33 -8.47
C TRP A 51 2.32 2.16 -8.94
N PHE A 52 1.09 2.12 -8.42
CA PHE A 52 0.05 1.23 -8.90
C PHE A 52 -0.99 2.04 -9.65
N PHE A 53 -1.18 1.73 -10.93
CA PHE A 53 -2.18 2.37 -11.76
C PHE A 53 -2.61 1.46 -12.91
N ASP A 54 -3.81 1.72 -13.42
CA ASP A 54 -4.33 1.07 -14.60
C ASP A 54 -3.72 1.73 -15.86
N HIS A 55 -2.85 0.99 -16.55
CA HIS A 55 -2.19 1.42 -17.78
C HIS A 55 -3.19 1.73 -18.91
N HIS A 56 -4.33 1.03 -18.96
CA HIS A 56 -5.36 1.26 -19.97
C HIS A 56 -6.10 2.58 -19.74
N ARG A 57 -6.26 2.99 -18.47
CA ARG A 57 -6.98 4.23 -18.12
C ARG A 57 -6.06 5.45 -17.99
N ARG A 58 -4.82 5.28 -17.55
CA ARG A 58 -3.90 6.40 -17.27
C ARG A 58 -2.73 6.54 -18.25
N GLY A 59 -2.56 5.58 -19.17
CA GLY A 59 -1.43 5.57 -20.09
C GLY A 59 -0.10 5.41 -19.35
N THR A 60 0.95 6.06 -19.86
CA THR A 60 2.31 5.95 -19.30
C THR A 60 2.52 6.93 -18.14
N SER A 61 3.14 6.46 -17.06
CA SER A 61 3.56 7.32 -15.97
C SER A 61 4.57 8.37 -16.46
N PRO A 62 4.52 9.62 -15.93
CA PRO A 62 5.57 10.60 -16.18
C PRO A 62 6.97 10.03 -15.86
N PRO A 63 7.99 10.28 -16.70
CA PRO A 63 9.35 9.85 -16.44
C PRO A 63 9.97 10.65 -15.28
N GLY A 64 10.90 10.03 -14.55
CA GLY A 64 11.69 10.73 -13.52
C GLY A 64 10.90 11.13 -12.26
N LEU A 65 9.99 10.28 -11.80
CA LEU A 65 9.27 10.52 -10.55
C LEU A 65 10.08 10.08 -9.33
N PHE A 66 10.12 10.95 -8.34
CA PHE A 66 10.82 10.74 -7.07
C PHE A 66 9.91 11.03 -5.88
N VAL A 67 10.20 10.38 -4.77
CA VAL A 67 9.62 10.67 -3.46
C VAL A 67 10.75 11.14 -2.55
N TYR A 68 10.51 12.20 -1.78
CA TYR A 68 11.49 12.70 -0.83
C TYR A 68 11.34 12.01 0.52
N ILE A 69 12.41 11.36 0.97
CA ILE A 69 12.51 10.75 2.30
C ILE A 69 13.74 11.34 2.98
N ASN A 70 13.55 12.02 4.12
CA ASN A 70 14.62 12.72 4.83
C ASN A 70 15.46 13.63 3.91
N GLY A 71 14.80 14.35 2.98
CA GLY A 71 15.45 15.25 2.03
C GLY A 71 16.22 14.57 0.90
N LYS A 72 16.22 13.24 0.81
CA LYS A 72 16.84 12.48 -0.29
C LYS A 72 15.79 11.96 -1.25
N GLU A 73 16.14 11.94 -2.53
CA GLU A 73 15.30 11.43 -3.61
C GLU A 73 15.32 9.90 -3.63
N VAL A 74 14.13 9.31 -3.56
CA VAL A 74 13.91 7.88 -3.76
C VAL A 74 13.17 7.70 -5.08
N PRO A 75 13.78 7.04 -6.08
CA PRO A 75 13.14 6.88 -7.39
C PRO A 75 11.95 5.94 -7.29
N VAL A 76 10.88 6.28 -7.99
CA VAL A 76 9.75 5.38 -8.20
C VAL A 76 10.15 4.32 -9.21
N ARG A 77 10.10 3.06 -8.83
CA ARG A 77 10.44 1.90 -9.65
C ARG A 77 9.18 1.17 -10.09
N TYR A 78 9.33 0.22 -11.02
CA TYR A 78 8.27 -0.68 -11.48
C TYR A 78 8.13 -1.96 -10.64
N GLN A 79 9.04 -2.20 -9.70
CA GLN A 79 9.02 -3.35 -8.82
C GLN A 79 9.61 -2.98 -7.46
N LEU A 80 8.98 -3.48 -6.39
CA LEU A 80 9.55 -3.46 -5.04
C LEU A 80 10.33 -4.76 -4.82
N LYS A 81 11.62 -4.67 -4.50
CA LYS A 81 12.44 -5.85 -4.20
C LYS A 81 11.94 -6.54 -2.95
N TYR A 82 11.56 -5.76 -1.94
CA TYR A 82 11.27 -6.28 -0.59
C TYR A 82 9.98 -7.09 -0.50
N LEU A 83 8.99 -6.76 -1.32
CA LEU A 83 7.70 -7.47 -1.31
C LEU A 83 7.52 -8.36 -2.55
N ALA A 84 8.52 -8.43 -3.43
CA ALA A 84 8.42 -9.01 -4.78
C ALA A 84 7.14 -8.55 -5.53
N LEU A 85 6.62 -7.37 -5.17
CA LEU A 85 5.38 -6.86 -5.75
C LEU A 85 5.72 -6.26 -7.11
N THR A 86 5.23 -6.93 -8.14
CA THR A 86 5.11 -6.37 -9.48
C THR A 86 3.66 -5.97 -9.72
N PRO A 87 3.39 -4.91 -10.49
CA PRO A 87 2.04 -4.57 -10.94
C PRO A 87 1.32 -5.78 -11.59
N SER A 88 2.06 -6.60 -12.35
CA SER A 88 1.54 -7.81 -13.00
C SER A 88 1.05 -8.88 -12.02
N TYR A 89 1.65 -9.00 -10.83
CA TYR A 89 1.18 -9.93 -9.81
C TYR A 89 -0.22 -9.52 -9.30
N PHE A 90 -0.48 -8.22 -9.19
CA PHE A 90 -1.79 -7.71 -8.81
C PHE A 90 -2.84 -7.87 -9.90
N GLU A 91 -2.51 -7.79 -11.18
CA GLU A 91 -3.49 -8.08 -12.25
C GLU A 91 -4.06 -9.50 -12.14
N LEU A 92 -3.25 -10.46 -11.69
CA LEU A 92 -3.69 -11.84 -11.45
C LEU A 92 -4.42 -12.01 -10.11
N LEU A 93 -4.07 -11.21 -9.11
CA LEU A 93 -4.64 -11.28 -7.76
C LEU A 93 -5.94 -10.50 -7.62
N VAL A 94 -6.08 -9.34 -8.24
CA VAL A 94 -7.25 -8.46 -8.12
C VAL A 94 -8.54 -9.22 -8.45
N PRO A 95 -8.64 -10.00 -9.54
CA PRO A 95 -9.85 -10.79 -9.80
C PRO A 95 -10.13 -11.82 -8.71
N LYS A 96 -9.09 -12.51 -8.21
CA LYS A 96 -9.22 -13.55 -7.17
C LYS A 96 -9.61 -12.97 -5.82
N VAL A 97 -8.97 -11.88 -5.41
CA VAL A 97 -9.26 -11.16 -4.17
C VAL A 97 -10.64 -10.53 -4.26
N THR A 98 -11.02 -9.95 -5.41
CA THR A 98 -12.39 -9.40 -5.60
C THR A 98 -13.44 -10.51 -5.55
N ALA A 99 -13.18 -11.66 -6.18
CA ALA A 99 -14.07 -12.82 -6.13
C ALA A 99 -14.20 -13.41 -4.72
N ALA A 100 -13.16 -13.36 -3.89
CA ALA A 100 -13.21 -13.78 -2.49
C ALA A 100 -13.82 -12.71 -1.58
N ALA A 101 -13.55 -11.43 -1.85
CA ALA A 101 -14.03 -10.30 -1.08
C ALA A 101 -15.53 -10.05 -1.29
N ASN A 102 -16.08 -10.29 -2.48
CA ASN A 102 -17.51 -10.07 -2.75
C ASN A 102 -18.44 -10.94 -1.87
N PRO A 103 -18.22 -12.27 -1.73
CA PRO A 103 -18.92 -13.10 -0.74
C PRO A 103 -18.64 -12.67 0.69
N LEU A 104 -17.38 -12.33 1.02
CA LEU A 104 -16.99 -11.89 2.36
C LEU A 104 -17.67 -10.57 2.75
N CYS A 105 -17.80 -9.60 1.85
CA CYS A 105 -18.54 -8.35 2.10
C CYS A 105 -20.05 -8.60 2.29
N GLY A 106 -20.62 -9.60 1.60
CA GLY A 106 -21.99 -10.05 1.84
C GLY A 106 -22.18 -10.78 3.19
N LEU A 107 -21.14 -11.46 3.66
CA LEU A 107 -21.09 -12.15 4.96
C LEU A 107 -20.66 -11.25 6.12
N LEU A 108 -19.96 -10.15 5.83
CA LEU A 108 -19.43 -9.19 6.77
C LEU A 108 -20.07 -7.81 6.53
N PRO A 109 -21.37 -7.63 6.82
CA PRO A 109 -21.93 -6.29 6.94
C PRO A 109 -21.23 -5.48 8.06
N ASN A 110 -20.50 -6.15 8.96
CA ASN A 110 -19.90 -5.59 10.17
C ASN A 110 -18.40 -5.24 10.08
N ILE A 111 -17.90 -4.79 8.92
CA ILE A 111 -16.76 -3.84 8.92
C ILE A 111 -17.21 -2.47 9.52
N VAL A 112 -18.51 -2.32 9.81
CA VAL A 112 -19.05 -1.38 10.80
C VAL A 112 -19.80 -2.14 11.91
N GLY A 113 -19.08 -2.84 12.80
CA GLY A 113 -19.55 -3.11 14.18
C GLY A 113 -20.02 -4.54 14.56
N ALA A 114 -19.16 -5.28 15.29
CA ALA A 114 -19.41 -6.30 16.35
C ALA A 114 -20.34 -7.52 16.15
N GLY A 115 -19.93 -8.69 16.68
CA GLY A 115 -20.79 -9.83 17.01
C GLY A 115 -20.11 -11.21 16.93
N ASP A 116 -20.11 -11.99 18.03
CA ASP A 116 -19.32 -13.20 18.37
C ASP A 116 -19.29 -14.42 17.39
N GLY A 117 -19.78 -14.31 16.16
CA GLY A 117 -19.75 -15.39 15.16
C GLY A 117 -18.36 -15.70 14.58
N PHE A 118 -17.39 -14.80 14.76
CA PHE A 118 -16.05 -14.86 14.16
C PHE A 118 -15.17 -16.00 14.68
N ARG A 119 -15.48 -16.56 15.85
CA ARG A 119 -14.61 -17.56 16.49
C ARG A 119 -14.67 -18.94 15.84
N ARG A 120 -15.79 -19.32 15.22
CA ARG A 120 -15.97 -20.65 14.61
C ARG A 120 -15.39 -20.78 13.20
N LEU A 121 -15.27 -19.68 12.44
CA LEU A 121 -14.74 -19.74 11.08
C LEU A 121 -13.20 -19.75 11.05
N TYR A 122 -12.56 -19.07 12.01
CA TYR A 122 -11.09 -19.10 12.14
C TYR A 122 -10.58 -20.51 12.50
N GLU A 123 -11.36 -21.30 13.24
CA GLU A 123 -11.05 -22.72 13.53
C GLU A 123 -11.07 -23.62 12.28
N GLY A 124 -11.87 -23.29 11.26
CA GLY A 124 -11.93 -24.06 10.01
C GLY A 124 -10.70 -23.84 9.12
N VAL A 125 -10.19 -22.61 9.06
CA VAL A 125 -9.03 -22.24 8.22
C VAL A 125 -7.72 -22.70 8.85
N VAL A 126 -7.60 -22.73 10.18
CA VAL A 126 -6.40 -23.19 10.89
C VAL A 126 -6.25 -24.73 10.89
N ARG A 127 -7.31 -25.47 10.53
CA ARG A 127 -7.31 -26.94 10.47
C ARG A 127 -7.13 -27.53 9.05
N SER A 128 -6.79 -26.72 8.05
CA SER A 128 -6.51 -27.18 6.68
C SER A 128 -5.03 -27.07 6.34
#